data_AF-A0A9E5V2U4-F1
#
_entry.id   AF-A0A9E5V2U4-F1
#
_cell.length_a   1.000
_cell.length_b   1.000
_cell.length_c   1.000
_cell.angle_alpha   90.00
_cell.angle_beta   90.00
_cell.angle_gamma   90.00
#
_symmetry.space_group_name_H-M   'P 1'
#
loop_
_entity.id
_entity.type
_entity.pdbx_description
1 polymer ?
#
loop_
_entity_poly.entity_id
_entity_poly.type
_entity_poly.pdbx_seq_one_letter_code
_entity_poly.pdbx_strand_id
1 'polypeptide(L)'
;MRLPKRNGRKLANVQDERRVILDNGAPPPDAAPSDEQVEVRLAVCPDCGHELEESQGRVIEQTILELPVVVPRVIRLKTYRYECPGCEHTVSSHHPLQVSTATGAAGTQLGPRALAIATALNKDFKLPLRKSCQVLERCFGLPLSPGGLSQAMERVAKRLEGQYAQSLVELRQSEVVYSDETGWYTLWVFTNQETTYYRIVNQRTRETARSIIGENFAGVLVSDCLSIYDDLNPIQQKCYAHHLKALSVALKTLEGKGSAYLLELRALLHSAQLLKPMGQDLAPQQVEQWRQFLEKRVDELLAQPRGQPDNLQRQQEEKIRQRLAKQRDHLFTFLDYEVVEATNNRAERQLRPAVISRKISCGNKTEQGANTWAILASLAATAAQKGDSFIDQVAQAMVLKPDPVSTR
;
A
#
# COMPACT_ATOMS: atom_id res chain seq x y z
N MET A 1 -29.30 18.19 -67.74
CA MET A 1 -28.27 18.45 -66.71
C MET A 1 -28.75 17.83 -65.40
N ARG A 2 -27.95 16.94 -64.78
CA ARG A 2 -28.19 16.14 -63.54
C ARG A 2 -29.25 15.03 -63.65
N LEU A 3 -29.11 13.80 -63.13
CA LEU A 3 -28.04 12.90 -62.65
C LEU A 3 -28.73 11.50 -62.53
N PRO A 4 -28.02 10.36 -62.58
CA PRO A 4 -28.62 9.03 -62.76
C PRO A 4 -29.13 8.36 -61.47
N LYS A 5 -30.09 7.44 -61.64
CA LYS A 5 -30.62 6.51 -60.62
C LYS A 5 -29.49 5.65 -60.01
N ARG A 6 -29.38 5.64 -58.68
CA ARG A 6 -28.53 4.71 -57.92
C ARG A 6 -29.36 3.51 -57.43
N ASN A 7 -28.96 2.33 -57.87
CA ASN A 7 -29.37 1.03 -57.33
C ASN A 7 -28.62 0.72 -56.03
N GLY A 8 -29.23 -0.17 -55.24
CA GLY A 8 -28.96 -0.40 -53.83
C GLY A 8 -27.57 -0.91 -53.44
N ARG A 9 -27.26 -0.73 -52.16
CA ARG A 9 -26.47 -1.65 -51.34
C ARG A 9 -26.97 -1.56 -49.90
N LYS A 10 -27.39 -2.70 -49.35
CA LYS A 10 -27.76 -2.90 -47.95
C LYS A 10 -26.57 -2.52 -47.06
N LEU A 11 -26.77 -1.60 -46.12
CA LEU A 11 -25.85 -1.40 -45.00
C LEU A 11 -26.23 -2.41 -43.92
N ALA A 12 -25.33 -3.36 -43.67
CA ALA A 12 -25.40 -4.27 -42.55
C ALA A 12 -25.27 -3.48 -41.25
N ASN A 13 -26.12 -3.81 -40.27
CA ASN A 13 -26.03 -3.31 -38.90
C ASN A 13 -24.67 -3.69 -38.31
N VAL A 14 -23.81 -2.69 -38.12
CA VAL A 14 -22.64 -2.78 -37.24
C VAL A 14 -23.15 -2.38 -35.86
N GLN A 15 -23.59 -3.38 -35.07
CA GLN A 15 -23.66 -3.23 -33.62
C GLN A 15 -22.22 -3.35 -33.11
N ASP A 16 -21.56 -2.20 -32.96
CA ASP A 16 -20.20 -2.13 -32.44
C ASP A 16 -20.23 -2.23 -30.91
N GLU A 17 -19.44 -3.16 -30.43
CA GLU A 17 -19.34 -3.66 -29.07
C GLU A 17 -18.70 -2.60 -28.17
N ARG A 18 -19.50 -1.89 -27.36
CA ARG A 18 -18.97 -1.24 -26.15
C ARG A 18 -19.05 -2.19 -24.98
N ARG A 19 -18.17 -3.19 -25.03
CA ARG A 19 -17.82 -4.06 -23.89
C ARG A 19 -17.06 -3.18 -22.89
N VAL A 20 -17.76 -2.70 -21.86
CA VAL A 20 -17.11 -2.04 -20.73
C VAL A 20 -16.32 -3.10 -19.98
N ILE A 21 -15.00 -2.94 -20.04
CA ILE A 21 -14.00 -3.75 -19.36
C ILE A 21 -14.20 -3.57 -17.85
N LEU A 22 -14.77 -4.59 -17.19
CA LEU A 22 -14.63 -4.81 -15.75
C LEU A 22 -13.40 -5.70 -15.56
N ASP A 23 -12.20 -5.09 -15.56
CA ASP A 23 -10.97 -5.76 -15.18
C ASP A 23 -10.87 -5.76 -13.65
N ASN A 24 -11.11 -6.93 -13.05
CA ASN A 24 -10.48 -7.47 -11.82
C ASN A 24 -11.36 -8.60 -11.26
N GLY A 25 -11.27 -9.82 -11.81
CA GLY A 25 -11.58 -11.08 -11.12
C GLY A 25 -12.97 -11.33 -10.52
N ALA A 26 -13.91 -10.38 -10.57
CA ALA A 26 -15.27 -10.60 -10.12
C ALA A 26 -16.03 -11.37 -11.22
N PRO A 27 -16.69 -12.50 -10.89
CA PRO A 27 -17.57 -13.16 -11.85
C PRO A 27 -18.62 -12.16 -12.35
N PRO A 28 -19.09 -12.28 -13.61
CA PRO A 28 -20.18 -11.46 -14.10
C PRO A 28 -21.38 -11.51 -13.13
N PRO A 29 -22.11 -10.39 -12.95
CA PRO A 29 -23.18 -10.26 -11.94
C PRO A 29 -24.27 -11.34 -11.98
N ASP A 30 -24.40 -12.07 -13.09
CA ASP A 30 -25.43 -13.09 -13.32
C ASP A 30 -25.30 -14.34 -12.43
N ALA A 31 -24.22 -14.48 -11.65
CA ALA A 31 -24.00 -15.64 -10.77
C ALA A 31 -24.35 -15.40 -9.29
N ALA A 32 -24.64 -14.17 -8.87
CA ALA A 32 -24.98 -13.89 -7.47
C ALA A 32 -26.48 -14.12 -7.21
N PRO A 33 -26.86 -14.77 -6.09
CA PRO A 33 -28.27 -14.88 -5.70
C PRO A 33 -28.86 -13.47 -5.51
N SER A 34 -30.05 -13.23 -6.04
CA SER A 34 -30.79 -11.98 -5.84
C SER A 34 -31.35 -11.91 -4.42
N ASP A 35 -31.13 -10.79 -3.72
CA ASP A 35 -31.75 -10.53 -2.41
C ASP A 35 -33.28 -10.30 -2.55
N GLU A 36 -33.73 -9.75 -3.68
CA GLU A 36 -35.12 -9.43 -3.98
C GLU A 36 -35.39 -9.64 -5.49
N GLN A 37 -36.58 -10.17 -5.83
CA GLN A 37 -37.06 -10.26 -7.22
C GLN A 37 -38.41 -9.56 -7.34
N VAL A 38 -38.51 -8.62 -8.28
CA VAL A 38 -39.73 -7.82 -8.50
C VAL A 38 -40.14 -7.92 -9.96
N GLU A 39 -41.35 -8.43 -10.21
CA GLU A 39 -41.98 -8.40 -11.53
C GLU A 39 -42.90 -7.19 -11.64
N VAL A 40 -42.61 -6.27 -12.57
CA VAL A 40 -43.43 -5.09 -12.83
C VAL A 40 -44.13 -5.25 -14.17
N ARG A 41 -45.45 -5.49 -14.14
CA ARG A 41 -46.30 -5.62 -15.33
C ARG A 41 -47.14 -4.35 -15.54
N LEU A 42 -47.46 -4.05 -16.80
CA LEU A 42 -48.46 -3.02 -17.16
C LEU A 42 -49.79 -3.71 -17.43
N ALA A 43 -50.85 -3.29 -16.72
CA ALA A 43 -52.22 -3.74 -17.01
C ALA A 43 -52.89 -2.94 -18.13
N VAL A 44 -52.43 -1.71 -18.37
CA VAL A 44 -52.92 -0.81 -19.41
C VAL A 44 -51.77 -0.05 -20.05
N CYS A 45 -51.94 0.33 -21.31
CA CYS A 45 -51.01 1.18 -22.03
C CYS A 45 -51.03 2.60 -21.45
N PRO A 46 -49.90 3.17 -21.00
CA PRO A 46 -49.87 4.51 -20.40
C PRO A 46 -50.21 5.63 -21.39
N ASP A 47 -50.07 5.39 -22.70
CA ASP A 47 -50.30 6.41 -23.73
C ASP A 47 -51.76 6.48 -24.21
N CYS A 48 -52.46 5.35 -24.28
CA CYS A 48 -53.83 5.28 -24.83
C CYS A 48 -54.87 4.63 -23.91
N GLY A 49 -54.46 4.08 -22.77
CA GLY A 49 -55.35 3.43 -21.79
C GLY A 49 -55.89 2.07 -22.20
N HIS A 50 -55.45 1.51 -23.33
CA HIS A 50 -55.87 0.18 -23.78
C HIS A 50 -55.39 -0.91 -22.81
N GLU A 51 -56.21 -1.93 -22.54
CA GLU A 51 -55.83 -3.07 -21.70
C GLU A 51 -54.72 -3.90 -22.36
N LEU A 52 -53.74 -4.33 -21.56
CA LEU A 52 -52.60 -5.13 -22.00
C LEU A 52 -52.70 -6.53 -21.37
N GLU A 53 -52.74 -7.56 -22.21
CA GLU A 53 -52.75 -8.95 -21.74
C GLU A 53 -51.33 -9.43 -21.45
N GLU A 54 -51.18 -10.32 -20.46
CA GLU A 54 -49.87 -10.83 -20.05
C GLU A 54 -49.11 -11.52 -21.20
N SER A 55 -49.83 -12.25 -22.06
CA SER A 55 -49.26 -12.93 -23.24
C SER A 55 -48.71 -11.98 -24.31
N GLN A 56 -49.06 -10.70 -24.26
CA GLN A 56 -48.55 -9.69 -25.19
C GLN A 56 -47.20 -9.13 -24.72
N GLY A 57 -46.85 -9.32 -23.44
CA GLY A 57 -45.60 -8.86 -22.86
C GLY A 57 -44.41 -9.75 -23.24
N ARG A 58 -43.28 -9.13 -23.58
CA ARG A 58 -41.98 -9.81 -23.62
C ARG A 58 -41.27 -9.55 -22.30
N VAL A 59 -40.87 -10.61 -21.60
CA VAL A 59 -40.04 -10.49 -20.40
C VAL A 59 -38.67 -9.91 -20.78
N ILE A 60 -38.27 -8.85 -20.08
CA ILE A 60 -36.95 -8.25 -20.16
C ILE A 60 -36.40 -8.22 -18.74
N GLU A 61 -35.30 -8.94 -18.51
CA GLU A 61 -34.68 -9.03 -17.19
C GLU A 61 -33.54 -8.02 -17.07
N GLN A 62 -33.44 -7.39 -15.91
CA GLN A 62 -32.34 -6.50 -15.56
C GLN A 62 -31.99 -6.67 -14.09
N THR A 63 -30.71 -6.94 -13.81
CA THR A 63 -30.17 -6.99 -12.44
C THR A 63 -29.76 -5.59 -12.00
N ILE A 64 -30.28 -5.13 -10.86
CA ILE A 64 -29.92 -3.84 -10.26
C ILE A 64 -29.11 -4.10 -8.99
N LEU A 65 -27.90 -3.55 -8.93
CA LEU A 65 -27.07 -3.53 -7.73
C LEU A 65 -27.29 -2.20 -7.00
N GLU A 66 -28.27 -2.18 -6.09
CA GLU A 66 -28.62 -1.00 -5.30
C GLU A 66 -28.10 -1.12 -3.86
N LEU A 67 -27.68 0.00 -3.27
CA LEU A 67 -27.27 0.08 -1.88
C LEU A 67 -28.45 0.52 -1.00
N PRO A 68 -28.72 -0.17 0.13
CA PRO A 68 -29.72 0.31 1.07
C PRO A 68 -29.29 1.62 1.71
N VAL A 69 -30.26 2.42 2.17
CA VAL A 69 -29.97 3.61 2.99
C VAL A 69 -29.33 3.15 4.31
N VAL A 70 -28.05 3.46 4.50
CA VAL A 70 -27.29 3.06 5.70
C VAL A 70 -27.40 4.11 6.78
N VAL A 71 -27.97 3.75 7.94
CA VAL A 71 -28.10 4.62 9.12
C VAL A 71 -27.48 3.98 10.37
N PRO A 72 -27.07 4.77 11.38
CA PRO A 72 -26.46 4.22 12.58
C PRO A 72 -27.48 3.46 13.43
N ARG A 73 -27.14 2.24 13.84
CA ARG A 73 -27.88 1.52 14.88
C ARG A 73 -27.52 2.09 16.26
N VAL A 74 -28.46 2.79 16.90
CA VAL A 74 -28.28 3.35 18.25
C VAL A 74 -28.58 2.28 19.31
N ILE A 75 -27.56 1.90 20.08
CA ILE A 75 -27.66 0.87 21.12
C ILE A 75 -27.37 1.52 22.48
N ARG A 76 -28.35 1.51 23.39
CA ARG A 76 -28.19 2.02 24.75
C ARG A 76 -27.84 0.87 25.68
N LEU A 77 -26.57 0.76 26.05
CA LEU A 77 -26.08 -0.29 26.94
C LEU A 77 -26.24 0.12 28.41
N LYS A 78 -26.78 -0.79 29.22
CA LYS A 78 -26.71 -0.73 30.68
C LYS A 78 -25.78 -1.84 31.15
N THR A 79 -24.67 -1.47 31.77
CA THR A 79 -23.72 -2.40 32.39
C THR A 79 -23.70 -2.15 33.89
N TYR A 80 -23.27 -3.15 34.65
CA TYR A 80 -23.34 -3.15 36.10
C TYR A 80 -21.95 -3.39 36.68
N ARG A 81 -21.68 -2.75 37.81
CA ARG A 81 -20.48 -2.96 38.60
C ARG A 81 -20.90 -3.53 39.95
N TYR A 82 -20.19 -4.53 40.41
CA TYR A 82 -20.45 -5.22 41.67
C TYR A 82 -19.17 -5.22 42.51
N GLU A 83 -19.33 -5.15 43.82
CA GLU A 83 -18.30 -5.56 44.77
C GLU A 83 -18.54 -7.03 45.10
N CYS A 84 -17.59 -7.90 44.76
CA CYS A 84 -17.74 -9.33 45.01
C CYS A 84 -17.60 -9.61 46.51
N PRO A 85 -18.61 -10.16 47.20
CA PRO A 85 -18.52 -10.41 48.64
C PRO A 85 -17.53 -11.52 49.00
N GLY A 86 -17.11 -12.35 48.03
CA GLY A 86 -16.19 -13.46 48.28
C GLY A 86 -14.71 -13.08 48.18
N CYS A 87 -14.34 -12.23 47.23
CA CYS A 87 -12.94 -11.82 47.01
C CYS A 87 -12.68 -10.32 47.18
N GLU A 88 -13.72 -9.53 47.50
CA GLU A 88 -13.70 -8.07 47.67
C GLU A 88 -13.25 -7.28 46.43
N HIS A 89 -13.03 -7.96 45.30
CA HIS A 89 -12.71 -7.30 44.06
C HIS A 89 -13.96 -6.68 43.42
N THR A 90 -13.78 -5.51 42.84
CA THR A 90 -14.77 -4.90 41.96
C THR A 90 -14.80 -5.64 40.62
N VAL A 91 -15.95 -6.17 40.24
CA VAL A 91 -16.19 -6.81 38.93
C VAL A 91 -17.22 -6.01 38.13
N SER A 92 -17.07 -5.96 36.80
CA SER A 92 -17.98 -5.22 35.91
C SER A 92 -18.52 -6.13 34.81
N SER A 93 -19.79 -5.95 34.42
CA SER A 93 -20.32 -6.58 33.22
C SER A 93 -19.88 -5.82 31.97
N HIS A 94 -19.64 -6.57 30.88
CA HIS A 94 -19.17 -6.03 29.61
C HIS A 94 -20.09 -6.44 28.47
N HIS A 95 -20.05 -5.67 27.38
CA HIS A 95 -20.78 -5.97 26.16
C HIS A 95 -19.81 -5.98 24.97
N PRO A 96 -19.96 -6.87 23.97
CA PRO A 96 -19.06 -6.95 22.81
C PRO A 96 -18.92 -5.66 21.99
N LEU A 97 -19.88 -4.74 22.10
CA LEU A 97 -19.82 -3.42 21.44
C LEU A 97 -19.25 -2.31 22.33
N GLN A 98 -18.89 -2.62 23.57
CA GLN A 98 -18.31 -1.66 24.48
C GLN A 98 -16.84 -1.45 24.11
N VAL A 99 -16.47 -0.20 23.82
CA VAL A 99 -15.11 0.20 23.43
C VAL A 99 -14.39 1.00 24.54
N SER A 100 -15.14 1.44 25.56
CA SER A 100 -14.66 2.23 26.68
C SER A 100 -15.58 2.06 27.90
N THR A 101 -15.01 2.23 29.10
CA THR A 101 -15.74 2.27 30.38
C THR A 101 -16.16 3.69 30.78
N ALA A 102 -15.88 4.69 29.93
CA ALA A 102 -16.24 6.09 30.19
C ALA A 102 -17.75 6.30 30.31
N THR A 103 -18.16 7.17 31.23
CA THR A 103 -19.56 7.47 31.56
C THR A 103 -19.87 8.96 31.39
N GLY A 104 -21.13 9.35 31.64
CA GLY A 104 -21.57 10.75 31.57
C GLY A 104 -21.50 11.33 30.16
N ALA A 105 -20.96 12.54 30.02
CA ALA A 105 -20.78 13.21 28.72
C ALA A 105 -19.88 12.42 27.74
N ALA A 106 -19.02 11.53 28.26
CA ALA A 106 -18.19 10.63 27.47
C ALA A 106 -18.80 9.22 27.31
N GLY A 107 -20.05 9.00 27.74
CA GLY A 107 -20.74 7.71 27.62
C GLY A 107 -21.20 7.38 26.20
N THR A 108 -21.36 8.40 25.34
CA THR A 108 -21.70 8.20 23.93
C THR A 108 -20.42 7.87 23.15
N GLN A 109 -20.35 6.65 22.62
CA GLN A 109 -19.17 6.14 21.91
C GLN A 109 -19.56 5.64 20.53
N LEU A 110 -18.62 5.71 19.59
CA LEU A 110 -18.72 4.98 18.32
C LEU A 110 -18.48 3.49 18.60
N GLY A 111 -19.34 2.63 18.03
CA GLY A 111 -19.14 1.19 18.11
C GLY A 111 -17.90 0.73 17.33
N PRO A 112 -17.44 -0.52 17.53
CA PRO A 112 -16.19 -1.01 16.96
C PRO A 112 -16.12 -0.89 15.42
N ARG A 113 -17.18 -1.28 14.71
CA ARG A 113 -17.26 -1.16 13.24
C ARG A 113 -17.26 0.28 12.75
N ALA A 114 -17.94 1.19 13.47
CA ALA A 114 -17.96 2.61 13.12
C ALA A 114 -16.57 3.25 13.28
N LEU A 115 -15.84 2.91 14.35
CA LEU A 115 -14.45 3.33 14.55
C LEU A 115 -13.53 2.78 13.46
N ALA A 116 -13.72 1.51 13.09
CA ALA A 116 -12.94 0.86 12.05
C ALA A 116 -13.11 1.52 10.69
N ILE A 117 -14.36 1.72 10.24
CA ILE A 117 -14.64 2.42 8.97
C ILE A 117 -14.09 3.84 9.01
N ALA A 118 -14.32 4.58 10.10
CA ALA A 118 -13.82 5.94 10.24
C ALA A 118 -12.29 6.02 10.16
N THR A 119 -11.59 5.02 10.73
CA THR A 119 -10.13 4.91 10.68
C THR A 119 -9.65 4.53 9.28
N ALA A 120 -10.30 3.56 8.63
CA ALA A 120 -9.97 3.12 7.28
C ALA A 120 -10.13 4.24 6.25
N LEU A 121 -11.20 5.05 6.33
CA LEU A 121 -11.38 6.24 5.47
C LEU A 121 -10.14 7.15 5.47
N ASN A 122 -9.55 7.38 6.64
CA ASN A 122 -8.38 8.26 6.74
C ASN A 122 -7.05 7.55 6.42
N LYS A 123 -6.88 6.32 6.91
CA LYS A 123 -5.57 5.63 6.93
C LYS A 123 -5.38 4.66 5.81
N ASP A 124 -6.44 4.02 5.35
CA ASP A 124 -6.42 3.09 4.24
C ASP A 124 -6.77 3.79 2.92
N PHE A 125 -7.95 4.44 2.87
CA PHE A 125 -8.43 5.19 1.70
C PHE A 125 -7.85 6.61 1.58
N LYS A 126 -6.99 7.01 2.52
CA LYS A 126 -6.19 8.26 2.50
C LYS A 126 -7.03 9.55 2.39
N LEU A 127 -8.29 9.53 2.81
CA LEU A 127 -9.14 10.72 2.80
C LEU A 127 -8.72 11.72 3.90
N PRO A 128 -8.67 13.03 3.62
CA PRO A 128 -8.48 14.03 4.67
C PRO A 128 -9.53 13.90 5.77
N LEU A 129 -9.20 14.30 7.00
CA LEU A 129 -10.10 14.21 8.17
C LEU A 129 -11.50 14.78 7.88
N ARG A 130 -11.57 15.99 7.31
CA ARG A 130 -12.84 16.64 6.97
C ARG A 130 -13.65 15.85 5.94
N LYS A 131 -12.99 15.21 4.96
CA LYS A 131 -13.65 14.37 3.96
C LYS A 131 -14.14 13.06 4.56
N SER A 132 -13.37 12.47 5.47
CA SER A 132 -13.80 11.29 6.23
C SER A 132 -15.06 11.59 7.03
N CYS A 133 -15.11 12.73 7.74
CA CYS A 133 -16.32 13.19 8.43
C CYS A 133 -17.51 13.38 7.48
N GLN A 134 -17.30 13.99 6.31
CA GLN A 134 -18.36 14.17 5.31
C GLN A 134 -18.93 12.84 4.80
N VAL A 135 -18.08 11.83 4.57
CA VAL A 135 -18.52 10.49 4.17
C VAL A 135 -19.31 9.83 5.30
N LEU A 136 -18.80 9.87 6.54
CA LEU A 136 -19.49 9.32 7.71
C LEU A 136 -20.87 9.94 7.90
N GLU A 137 -21.00 11.25 7.74
CA GLU A 137 -22.28 11.93 7.88
C GLU A 137 -23.23 11.64 6.71
N ARG A 138 -22.77 11.81 5.46
CA ARG A 138 -23.63 11.74 4.27
C ARG A 138 -24.01 10.32 3.85
N CYS A 139 -23.14 9.34 4.08
CA CYS A 139 -23.36 7.97 3.65
C CYS A 139 -23.82 7.06 4.79
N PHE A 140 -23.53 7.41 6.05
CA PHE A 140 -23.83 6.56 7.21
C PHE A 140 -24.65 7.25 8.29
N GLY A 141 -25.01 8.54 8.13
CA GLY A 141 -25.74 9.30 9.15
C GLY A 141 -24.96 9.49 10.45
N LEU A 142 -23.62 9.40 10.42
CA LEU A 142 -22.74 9.52 11.60
C LEU A 142 -22.08 10.91 11.66
N PRO A 143 -22.68 11.91 12.33
CA PRO A 143 -22.09 13.22 12.47
C PRO A 143 -20.89 13.16 13.42
N LEU A 144 -19.72 13.58 12.95
CA LEU A 144 -18.48 13.59 13.72
C LEU A 144 -17.61 14.80 13.36
N SER A 145 -17.10 15.50 14.37
CA SER A 145 -16.15 16.58 14.14
C SER A 145 -14.76 16.03 13.79
N PRO A 146 -13.92 16.77 13.04
CA PRO A 146 -12.54 16.36 12.78
C PRO A 146 -11.71 16.12 14.05
N GLY A 147 -11.96 16.90 15.11
CA GLY A 147 -11.32 16.71 16.41
C GLY A 147 -11.75 15.42 17.09
N GLY A 148 -13.05 15.11 17.06
CA GLY A 148 -13.59 13.85 17.57
C GLY A 148 -13.04 12.63 16.83
N LEU A 149 -12.92 12.72 15.51
CA LEU A 149 -12.30 11.66 14.69
C LEU A 149 -10.80 11.49 15.02
N SER A 150 -10.07 12.59 15.19
CA SER A 150 -8.66 12.54 15.56
C SER A 150 -8.45 11.83 16.89
N GLN A 151 -9.23 12.18 17.92
CA GLN A 151 -9.18 11.53 19.23
C GLN A 151 -9.62 10.07 19.18
N ALA A 152 -10.59 9.74 18.33
CA ALA A 152 -11.03 8.37 18.12
C ALA A 152 -9.89 7.51 17.53
N MET A 153 -9.22 8.00 16.49
CA MET A 153 -8.07 7.30 15.90
C MET A 153 -6.90 7.17 16.87
N GLU A 154 -6.67 8.15 17.73
CA GLU A 154 -5.64 8.04 18.79
C GLU A 154 -5.94 6.86 19.74
N ARG A 155 -7.20 6.68 20.16
CA ARG A 155 -7.60 5.53 20.97
C ARG A 155 -7.42 4.21 20.22
N VAL A 156 -7.75 4.17 18.93
CA VAL A 156 -7.54 2.99 18.08
C VAL A 156 -6.05 2.67 17.98
N ALA A 157 -5.20 3.67 17.74
CA ALA A 157 -3.75 3.48 17.68
C ALA A 157 -3.19 2.95 19.00
N LYS A 158 -3.62 3.51 20.14
CA LYS A 158 -3.22 3.00 21.46
C LYS A 158 -3.62 1.54 21.67
N ARG A 159 -4.80 1.13 21.20
CA ARG A 159 -5.27 -0.25 21.29
C ARG A 159 -4.46 -1.22 20.41
N LEU A 160 -3.94 -0.72 19.29
CA LEU A 160 -3.19 -1.48 18.30
C LEU A 160 -1.66 -1.38 18.43
N GLU A 161 -1.16 -0.65 19.43
CA GLU A 161 0.27 -0.42 19.64
C GLU A 161 1.06 -1.73 19.75
N GLY A 162 0.50 -2.74 20.42
CA GLY A 162 1.12 -4.07 20.51
C GLY A 162 1.26 -4.76 19.15
N GLN A 163 0.27 -4.63 18.25
CA GLN A 163 0.35 -5.20 16.90
C GLN A 163 1.39 -4.46 16.06
N TYR A 164 1.44 -3.14 16.18
CA TYR A 164 2.46 -2.33 15.48
C TYR A 164 3.89 -2.64 15.98
N ALA A 165 4.07 -2.83 17.28
CA ALA A 165 5.35 -3.26 17.84
C ALA A 165 5.75 -4.66 17.33
N GLN A 166 4.79 -5.58 17.26
CA GLN A 166 5.00 -6.93 16.71
C GLN A 166 5.43 -6.89 15.24
N SER A 167 4.84 -6.03 14.41
CA SER A 167 5.26 -5.85 13.01
C SER A 167 6.72 -5.45 12.87
N LEU A 168 7.26 -4.67 13.80
CA LEU A 168 8.69 -4.33 13.79
C LEU A 168 9.55 -5.55 14.12
N VAL A 169 9.15 -6.35 15.11
CA VAL A 169 9.86 -7.60 15.45
C VAL A 169 9.90 -8.54 14.25
N GLU A 170 8.78 -8.73 13.57
CA GLU A 170 8.67 -9.55 12.36
C GLU A 170 9.58 -9.05 11.24
N LEU A 171 9.60 -7.74 10.98
CA LEU A 171 10.51 -7.16 9.98
C LEU A 171 11.98 -7.39 10.31
N ARG A 172 12.37 -7.24 11.58
CA ARG A 172 13.75 -7.46 12.03
C ARG A 172 14.20 -8.92 11.92
N GLN A 173 13.26 -9.86 11.85
CA GLN A 173 13.51 -11.29 11.68
C GLN A 173 13.41 -11.74 10.22
N SER A 174 13.00 -10.86 9.31
CA SER A 174 12.79 -11.21 7.91
C SER A 174 14.09 -11.29 7.11
N GLU A 175 14.09 -12.13 6.08
CA GLU A 175 15.26 -12.34 5.21
C GLU A 175 15.63 -11.09 4.39
N VAL A 176 14.65 -10.23 4.13
CA VAL A 176 14.84 -9.01 3.33
C VAL A 176 13.95 -7.88 3.83
N VAL A 177 14.52 -6.69 3.94
CA VAL A 177 13.78 -5.44 4.21
C VAL A 177 14.14 -4.40 3.17
N TYR A 178 13.10 -3.82 2.57
CA TYR A 178 13.18 -2.70 1.65
C TYR A 178 12.94 -1.40 2.44
N SER A 179 13.83 -0.42 2.28
CA SER A 179 13.77 0.85 3.00
C SER A 179 13.78 2.04 2.06
N ASP A 180 12.95 3.03 2.36
CA ASP A 180 12.94 4.34 1.69
C ASP A 180 12.46 5.40 2.68
N GLU A 181 12.70 6.67 2.36
CA GLU A 181 12.41 7.77 3.27
C GLU A 181 12.16 9.09 2.54
N THR A 182 11.58 10.04 3.27
CA THR A 182 11.42 11.41 2.79
C THR A 182 11.95 12.42 3.79
N GLY A 183 12.61 13.48 3.31
CA GLY A 183 13.17 14.54 4.15
C GLY A 183 12.14 15.56 4.65
N TRP A 184 10.96 15.65 4.03
CA TRP A 184 9.90 16.55 4.47
C TRP A 184 8.99 15.83 5.46
N TYR A 185 9.07 16.23 6.73
CA TYR A 185 8.51 15.51 7.87
C TYR A 185 9.01 14.06 7.94
N THR A 186 10.27 13.90 8.34
CA THR A 186 11.05 12.67 8.21
C THR A 186 10.23 11.42 8.49
N LEU A 187 9.87 10.73 7.41
CA LEU A 187 9.12 9.49 7.43
C LEU A 187 9.95 8.44 6.75
N TRP A 188 10.13 7.34 7.47
CA TRP A 188 10.76 6.12 7.01
C TRP A 188 9.69 5.08 6.71
N VAL A 189 9.91 4.30 5.65
CA VAL A 189 9.17 3.07 5.39
C VAL A 189 10.16 1.92 5.38
N PHE A 190 9.82 0.86 6.11
CA PHE A 190 10.49 -0.43 6.06
C PHE A 190 9.43 -1.46 5.66
N THR A 191 9.66 -2.23 4.61
CA THR A 191 8.65 -3.13 4.07
C THR A 191 9.26 -4.40 3.49
N ASN A 192 8.51 -5.49 3.53
CA ASN A 192 8.84 -6.73 2.85
C ASN A 192 7.58 -7.29 2.17
N GLN A 193 7.54 -8.59 1.84
CA GLN A 193 6.39 -9.20 1.17
C GLN A 193 5.08 -9.00 1.93
N GLU A 194 5.13 -9.09 3.25
CA GLU A 194 3.96 -9.27 4.11
C GLU A 194 3.69 -8.09 5.04
N THR A 195 4.72 -7.30 5.36
CA THR A 195 4.64 -6.28 6.42
C THR A 195 5.18 -4.96 5.94
N THR A 196 4.51 -3.87 6.33
CA THR A 196 4.97 -2.49 6.14
C THR A 196 4.94 -1.75 7.47
N TYR A 197 6.07 -1.14 7.81
CA TYR A 197 6.27 -0.36 9.01
C TYR A 197 6.71 1.05 8.65
N TYR A 198 5.88 2.03 8.98
CA TYR A 198 6.21 3.44 8.90
C TYR A 198 6.69 3.96 10.24
N ARG A 199 7.70 4.83 10.20
CA ARG A 199 8.13 5.57 11.38
C ARG A 199 8.30 7.04 11.02
N ILE A 200 7.70 7.92 11.82
CA ILE A 200 7.92 9.36 11.70
C ILE A 200 8.85 9.79 12.83
N VAL A 201 9.92 10.49 12.47
CA VAL A 201 10.99 10.92 13.37
C VAL A 201 11.36 12.37 13.07
N ASN A 202 12.14 13.00 13.94
CA ASN A 202 12.62 14.36 13.70
C ASN A 202 13.90 14.40 12.87
N GLN A 203 14.71 13.34 12.89
CA GLN A 203 16.03 13.31 12.27
C GLN A 203 16.10 12.24 11.16
N ARG A 204 16.58 12.65 9.98
CA ARG A 204 16.85 11.74 8.85
C ARG A 204 18.32 11.34 8.84
N THR A 205 18.71 10.49 9.79
CA THR A 205 20.09 10.06 9.99
C THR A 205 20.24 8.55 9.86
N ARG A 206 21.47 8.10 9.55
CA ARG A 206 21.84 6.68 9.54
C ARG A 206 21.56 6.02 10.90
N GLU A 207 21.89 6.69 11.99
CA GLU A 207 21.64 6.21 13.36
C GLU A 207 20.15 5.99 13.63
N THR A 208 19.29 6.88 13.14
CA THR A 208 17.84 6.71 13.25
C THR A 208 17.36 5.48 12.47
N ALA A 209 17.86 5.28 11.25
CA ALA A 209 17.53 4.08 10.48
C ALA A 209 18.02 2.80 11.19
N ARG A 210 19.24 2.84 11.74
CA ARG A 210 19.88 1.72 12.44
C ARG A 210 19.12 1.34 13.70
N SER A 211 18.66 2.31 14.49
CA SER A 211 17.88 2.04 15.69
C SER A 211 16.50 1.45 15.37
N ILE A 212 15.94 1.73 14.18
CA ILE A 212 14.68 1.13 13.73
C ILE A 212 14.89 -0.30 13.22
N ILE A 213 15.80 -0.53 12.27
CA ILE A 213 16.03 -1.88 11.71
C ILE A 213 16.76 -2.82 12.69
N GLY A 214 17.46 -2.27 13.67
CA GLY A 214 18.27 -3.02 14.63
C GLY A 214 19.74 -3.11 14.21
N GLU A 215 20.64 -3.11 15.19
CA GLU A 215 22.09 -3.10 14.95
C GLU A 215 22.62 -4.37 14.28
N ASN A 216 21.95 -5.51 14.52
CA ASN A 216 22.36 -6.84 14.07
C ASN A 216 21.32 -7.47 13.13
N PHE A 217 20.74 -6.68 12.22
CA PHE A 217 19.83 -7.23 11.22
C PHE A 217 20.58 -8.20 10.30
N ALA A 218 20.20 -9.48 10.33
CA ALA A 218 20.91 -10.54 9.60
C ALA A 218 20.48 -10.65 8.13
N GLY A 219 19.33 -10.07 7.77
CA GLY A 219 18.79 -10.11 6.42
C GLY A 219 19.42 -9.09 5.47
N VAL A 220 18.91 -9.03 4.25
CA VAL A 220 19.35 -8.10 3.20
C VAL A 220 18.59 -6.79 3.29
N LEU A 221 19.31 -5.67 3.39
CA LEU A 221 18.71 -4.35 3.30
C LEU A 221 18.72 -3.85 1.85
N VAL A 222 17.54 -3.65 1.27
CA VAL A 222 17.38 -3.06 -0.05
C VAL A 222 17.06 -1.58 0.09
N SER A 223 17.83 -0.71 -0.56
CA SER A 223 17.66 0.74 -0.46
C SER A 223 17.98 1.46 -1.76
N ASP A 224 17.72 2.78 -1.80
CA ASP A 224 18.33 3.65 -2.80
C ASP A 224 19.84 3.85 -2.52
N CYS A 225 20.48 4.76 -3.27
CA CYS A 225 21.91 5.05 -3.13
C CYS A 225 22.19 6.30 -2.26
N LEU A 226 21.27 6.72 -1.40
CA LEU A 226 21.53 7.83 -0.48
C LEU A 226 22.57 7.42 0.56
N SER A 227 23.49 8.33 0.88
CA SER A 227 24.64 8.02 1.74
C SER A 227 24.29 7.64 3.18
N ILE A 228 23.07 7.94 3.62
CA ILE A 228 22.59 7.51 4.93
C ILE A 228 22.49 5.99 5.04
N TYR A 229 22.34 5.29 3.91
CA TYR A 229 22.29 3.84 3.85
C TYR A 229 23.66 3.18 3.74
N ASP A 230 24.70 3.93 3.36
CA ASP A 230 26.07 3.41 3.33
C ASP A 230 26.40 2.87 4.74
N ASP A 231 26.93 1.64 4.83
CA ASP A 231 27.28 0.95 6.08
C ASP A 231 26.13 0.75 7.09
N LEU A 232 24.88 0.89 6.65
CA LEU A 232 23.73 0.71 7.54
C LEU A 232 23.51 -0.75 7.94
N ASN A 233 23.84 -1.68 7.04
CA ASN A 233 23.73 -3.12 7.21
C ASN A 233 24.89 -3.80 6.47
N PRO A 234 25.45 -4.92 6.95
CA PRO A 234 26.55 -5.61 6.26
C PRO A 234 26.15 -6.14 4.88
N ILE A 235 24.93 -6.65 4.75
CA ILE A 235 24.42 -7.22 3.50
C ILE A 235 23.38 -6.25 2.92
N GLN A 236 23.69 -5.67 1.75
CA GLN A 236 22.81 -4.70 1.10
C GLN A 236 22.63 -4.99 -0.38
N GLN A 237 21.49 -4.57 -0.90
CA GLN A 237 21.23 -4.44 -2.33
C GLN A 237 20.92 -2.97 -2.65
N LYS A 238 21.65 -2.38 -3.60
CA LYS A 238 21.33 -1.02 -4.07
C LYS A 238 20.41 -1.06 -5.28
N CYS A 239 19.42 -0.19 -5.27
CA CYS A 239 18.37 -0.15 -6.28
C CYS A 239 18.93 0.13 -7.69
N TYR A 240 18.77 -0.85 -8.59
CA TYR A 240 19.18 -0.75 -9.99
C TYR A 240 18.46 0.36 -10.75
N ALA A 241 17.21 0.65 -10.41
CA ALA A 241 16.44 1.70 -11.09
C ALA A 241 17.16 3.05 -11.03
N HIS A 242 17.85 3.35 -9.94
CA HIS A 242 18.62 4.59 -9.79
C HIS A 242 19.90 4.60 -10.63
N HIS A 243 20.62 3.47 -10.72
CA HIS A 243 21.79 3.34 -11.59
C HIS A 243 21.41 3.40 -13.07
N LEU A 244 20.38 2.66 -13.48
CA LEU A 244 19.84 2.67 -14.84
C LEU A 244 19.28 4.03 -15.25
N LYS A 245 18.66 4.76 -14.31
CA LYS A 245 18.21 6.14 -14.54
C LYS A 245 19.40 7.07 -14.75
N ALA A 246 20.45 6.99 -13.93
CA ALA A 246 21.66 7.79 -14.11
C ALA A 246 22.34 7.53 -15.46
N LEU A 247 22.47 6.25 -15.85
CA LEU A 247 22.94 5.83 -17.17
C LEU A 247 22.06 6.38 -18.31
N SER A 248 20.74 6.27 -18.17
CA SER A 248 19.79 6.76 -19.17
C SER A 248 19.82 8.28 -19.33
N VAL A 249 20.01 9.02 -18.23
CA VAL A 249 20.20 10.47 -18.28
C VAL A 249 21.52 10.80 -18.98
N ALA A 250 22.60 10.10 -18.64
CA ALA A 250 23.90 10.34 -19.25
C ALA A 250 23.88 10.08 -20.76
N LEU A 251 23.32 8.94 -21.20
CA LEU A 251 23.19 8.57 -22.61
C LEU A 251 22.31 9.52 -23.45
N LYS A 252 21.49 10.35 -22.81
CA LYS A 252 20.63 11.34 -23.48
C LYS A 252 21.31 12.69 -23.72
N THR A 253 22.47 12.95 -23.10
CA THR A 253 23.21 14.19 -23.34
C THR A 253 24.03 14.10 -24.64
N LEU A 254 24.51 15.24 -25.14
CA LEU A 254 25.34 15.27 -26.35
C LEU A 254 26.66 14.50 -26.16
N GLU A 255 27.22 14.58 -24.97
CA GLU A 255 28.50 13.98 -24.58
C GLU A 255 28.36 12.47 -24.36
N GLY A 256 27.23 12.01 -23.83
CA GLY A 256 27.04 10.59 -23.50
C GLY A 256 26.41 9.78 -24.63
N LYS A 257 25.74 10.43 -25.59
CA LYS A 257 25.14 9.74 -26.72
C LYS A 257 26.20 9.00 -27.54
N GLY A 258 26.01 7.69 -27.69
CA GLY A 258 26.95 6.84 -28.42
C GLY A 258 28.18 6.39 -27.63
N SER A 259 28.29 6.71 -26.33
CA SER A 259 29.34 6.13 -25.49
C SER A 259 29.15 4.61 -25.37
N ALA A 260 30.06 3.85 -25.99
CA ALA A 260 30.10 2.40 -25.89
C ALA A 260 30.24 1.94 -24.43
N TYR A 261 31.03 2.67 -23.62
CA TYR A 261 31.23 2.36 -22.21
C TYR A 261 29.95 2.48 -21.38
N LEU A 262 29.19 3.58 -21.55
CA LEU A 262 27.91 3.75 -20.85
C LEU A 262 26.86 2.72 -21.30
N LEU A 263 26.84 2.40 -22.59
CA LEU A 263 25.98 1.34 -23.12
C LEU A 263 26.35 -0.02 -22.53
N GLU A 264 27.63 -0.28 -22.35
CA GLU A 264 28.12 -1.54 -21.81
C GLU A 264 27.76 -1.71 -20.33
N LEU A 265 27.99 -0.69 -19.50
CA LEU A 265 27.55 -0.69 -18.10
C LEU A 265 26.03 -0.92 -17.99
N ARG A 266 25.25 -0.31 -18.87
CA ARG A 266 23.80 -0.51 -18.92
C ARG A 266 23.44 -1.94 -19.31
N ALA A 267 24.11 -2.51 -20.31
CA ALA A 267 23.90 -3.89 -20.74
C ALA A 267 24.26 -4.89 -19.64
N LEU A 268 25.35 -4.64 -18.90
CA LEU A 268 25.76 -5.45 -17.76
C LEU A 268 24.70 -5.48 -16.65
N LEU A 269 24.18 -4.32 -16.23
CA LEU A 269 23.12 -4.26 -15.22
C LEU A 269 21.84 -4.95 -15.69
N HIS A 270 21.44 -4.77 -16.95
CA HIS A 270 20.28 -5.49 -17.50
C HIS A 270 20.51 -7.00 -17.58
N SER A 271 21.72 -7.44 -17.93
CA SER A 271 22.08 -8.86 -17.98
C SER A 271 21.98 -9.50 -16.59
N ALA A 272 22.46 -8.81 -15.55
CA ALA A 272 22.28 -9.26 -14.17
C ALA A 272 20.79 -9.38 -13.79
N GLN A 273 19.95 -8.41 -14.17
CA GLN A 273 18.50 -8.50 -13.91
C GLN A 273 17.82 -9.67 -14.63
N LEU A 274 18.28 -10.01 -15.84
CA LEU A 274 17.77 -11.14 -16.62
C LEU A 274 18.26 -12.49 -16.09
N LEU A 275 19.48 -12.53 -15.52
CA LEU A 275 20.05 -13.75 -14.97
C LEU A 275 19.18 -14.36 -13.86
N LYS A 276 18.53 -13.52 -13.04
CA LYS A 276 17.69 -14.02 -11.96
C LYS A 276 16.50 -14.88 -12.42
N PRO A 277 15.56 -14.38 -13.25
CA PRO A 277 14.46 -15.20 -13.74
C PRO A 277 14.93 -16.35 -14.64
N MET A 278 15.95 -16.14 -15.48
CA MET A 278 16.49 -17.21 -16.33
C MET A 278 17.19 -18.30 -15.50
N GLY A 279 17.80 -17.92 -14.38
CA GLY A 279 18.53 -18.81 -13.48
C GLY A 279 17.65 -19.87 -12.83
N GLN A 280 16.33 -19.66 -12.76
CA GLN A 280 15.38 -20.64 -12.25
C GLN A 280 15.34 -21.93 -13.09
N ASP A 281 15.66 -21.83 -14.39
CA ASP A 281 15.70 -22.96 -15.33
C ASP A 281 17.13 -23.49 -15.58
N LEU A 282 18.14 -22.91 -14.92
CA LEU A 282 19.55 -23.26 -15.12
C LEU A 282 20.08 -24.11 -13.96
N ALA A 283 21.10 -24.93 -14.24
CA ALA A 283 21.82 -25.60 -13.18
C ALA A 283 22.56 -24.58 -12.29
N PRO A 284 22.67 -24.79 -10.97
CA PRO A 284 23.34 -23.85 -10.06
C PRO A 284 24.75 -23.46 -10.51
N GLN A 285 25.50 -24.40 -11.09
CA GLN A 285 26.84 -24.15 -11.62
C GLN A 285 26.85 -23.17 -12.81
N GLN A 286 25.80 -23.17 -13.64
CA GLN A 286 25.69 -22.23 -14.76
C GLN A 286 25.37 -20.81 -14.25
N VAL A 287 24.47 -20.71 -13.26
CA VAL A 287 24.16 -19.41 -12.62
C VAL A 287 25.43 -18.81 -11.99
N GLU A 288 26.21 -19.62 -11.29
CA GLU A 288 27.47 -19.19 -10.68
C GLU A 288 28.50 -18.76 -11.74
N GLN A 289 28.61 -19.46 -12.88
CA GLN A 289 29.48 -19.04 -13.99
C GLN A 289 29.08 -17.67 -14.55
N TRP A 290 27.78 -17.43 -14.77
CA TRP A 290 27.29 -16.14 -15.23
C TRP A 290 27.50 -15.04 -14.19
N ARG A 291 27.32 -15.34 -12.91
CA ARG A 291 27.62 -14.43 -11.80
C ARG A 291 29.09 -14.03 -11.80
N GLN A 292 30.00 -15.00 -11.87
CA GLN A 292 31.45 -14.74 -11.94
C GLN A 292 31.84 -13.93 -13.18
N PHE A 293 31.19 -14.17 -14.31
CA PHE A 293 31.37 -13.35 -15.51
C PHE A 293 30.95 -11.89 -15.28
N LEU A 294 29.78 -11.66 -14.66
CA LEU A 294 29.29 -10.31 -14.34
C LEU A 294 30.22 -9.59 -13.35
N GLU A 295 30.71 -10.29 -12.33
CA GLU A 295 31.68 -9.77 -11.35
C GLU A 295 32.97 -9.35 -12.02
N LYS A 296 33.57 -10.25 -12.80
CA LYS A 296 34.79 -9.94 -13.55
C LYS A 296 34.58 -8.77 -14.50
N ARG A 297 33.44 -8.71 -15.19
CA ARG A 297 33.19 -7.65 -16.15
C ARG A 297 32.97 -6.29 -15.48
N VAL A 298 32.28 -6.26 -14.34
CA VAL A 298 32.10 -5.02 -13.59
C VAL A 298 33.44 -4.53 -13.03
N ASP A 299 34.30 -5.43 -12.55
CA ASP A 299 35.67 -5.11 -12.13
C ASP A 299 36.47 -4.44 -13.24
N GLU A 300 36.50 -5.06 -14.43
CA GLU A 300 37.23 -4.53 -15.59
C GLU A 300 36.72 -3.13 -16.00
N LEU A 301 35.41 -2.91 -15.98
CA LEU A 301 34.80 -1.63 -16.34
C LEU A 301 35.07 -0.55 -15.29
N LEU A 302 35.19 -0.93 -14.01
CA LEU A 302 35.41 0.01 -12.91
C LEU A 302 36.89 0.27 -12.59
N ALA A 303 37.80 -0.59 -13.05
CA ALA A 303 39.22 -0.61 -12.67
C ALA A 303 39.96 0.70 -12.93
N GLN A 304 39.73 1.34 -14.08
CA GLN A 304 40.50 2.51 -14.50
C GLN A 304 39.65 3.78 -14.51
N PRO A 305 40.11 4.89 -13.89
CA PRO A 305 39.49 6.18 -14.03
C PRO A 305 39.34 6.57 -15.50
N ARG A 306 38.18 7.13 -15.84
CA ARG A 306 37.88 7.57 -17.19
C ARG A 306 38.06 9.06 -17.37
N GLY A 307 38.07 9.87 -16.31
CA GLY A 307 38.09 11.32 -16.40
C GLY A 307 39.27 11.87 -17.21
N GLN A 308 38.99 12.82 -18.10
CA GLN A 308 39.99 13.61 -18.81
C GLN A 308 39.52 15.08 -18.81
N PRO A 309 40.37 16.05 -18.41
CA PRO A 309 39.96 17.45 -18.24
C PRO A 309 39.29 18.06 -19.47
N ASP A 310 39.79 17.74 -20.67
CA ASP A 310 39.31 18.35 -21.92
C ASP A 310 38.33 17.46 -22.71
N ASN A 311 37.82 16.39 -22.10
CA ASN A 311 36.89 15.47 -22.74
C ASN A 311 35.62 15.28 -21.90
N LEU A 312 34.56 15.99 -22.27
CA LEU A 312 33.29 15.99 -21.54
C LEU A 312 32.62 14.61 -21.49
N GLN A 313 32.73 13.80 -22.56
CA GLN A 313 32.23 12.42 -22.56
C GLN A 313 32.94 11.59 -21.49
N ARG A 314 34.28 11.66 -21.44
CA ARG A 314 35.11 10.96 -20.45
C ARG A 314 34.83 11.42 -19.02
N GLN A 315 34.55 12.70 -18.80
CA GLN A 315 34.10 13.21 -17.49
C GLN A 315 32.74 12.62 -17.08
N GLN A 316 31.80 12.48 -18.01
CA GLN A 316 30.49 11.90 -17.74
C GLN A 316 30.57 10.40 -17.45
N GLU A 317 31.38 9.67 -18.22
CA GLU A 317 31.70 8.27 -17.97
C GLU A 317 32.30 8.06 -16.58
N GLU A 318 33.22 8.94 -16.16
CA GLU A 318 33.82 8.90 -14.83
C GLU A 318 32.80 9.12 -13.71
N LYS A 319 31.85 10.05 -13.89
CA LYS A 319 30.77 10.26 -12.91
C LYS A 319 29.93 9.00 -12.70
N ILE A 320 29.61 8.28 -13.78
CA ILE A 320 28.87 7.01 -13.70
C ILE A 320 29.73 5.90 -13.11
N ARG A 321 31.01 5.80 -13.51
CA ARG A 321 31.98 4.85 -12.95
C ARG A 321 32.09 5.01 -11.44
N GLN A 322 32.33 6.23 -10.94
CA GLN A 322 32.43 6.51 -9.51
C GLN A 322 31.16 6.15 -8.75
N ARG A 323 29.99 6.44 -9.34
CA ARG A 323 28.69 6.06 -8.76
C ARG A 323 28.56 4.55 -8.56
N LEU A 324 28.94 3.75 -9.56
CA LEU A 324 28.86 2.29 -9.50
C LEU A 324 29.97 1.71 -8.62
N ALA A 325 31.20 2.22 -8.74
CA ALA A 325 32.34 1.81 -7.92
C ALA A 325 32.09 2.01 -6.42
N LYS A 326 31.45 3.11 -6.03
CA LYS A 326 31.04 3.35 -4.64
C LYS A 326 30.12 2.25 -4.09
N GLN A 327 29.28 1.66 -4.94
CA GLN A 327 28.23 0.73 -4.55
C GLN A 327 28.50 -0.70 -5.03
N ARG A 328 29.75 -1.00 -5.43
CA ARG A 328 30.13 -2.25 -6.08
C ARG A 328 29.61 -3.44 -5.29
N ASP A 329 29.97 -3.54 -4.02
CA ASP A 329 29.73 -4.71 -3.18
C ASP A 329 28.23 -4.99 -2.95
N HIS A 330 27.35 -4.10 -3.44
CA HIS A 330 25.90 -4.18 -3.30
C HIS A 330 25.17 -4.25 -4.65
N LEU A 331 25.90 -4.46 -5.76
CA LEU A 331 25.31 -4.54 -7.10
C LEU A 331 24.66 -5.89 -7.36
N PHE A 332 25.23 -7.00 -6.88
CA PHE A 332 24.79 -8.35 -7.28
C PHE A 332 24.17 -9.17 -6.16
N THR A 333 24.00 -8.61 -4.95
CA THR A 333 23.42 -9.29 -3.79
C THR A 333 22.08 -9.96 -4.11
N PHE A 334 21.25 -9.35 -4.95
CA PHE A 334 19.96 -9.93 -5.34
C PHE A 334 20.06 -11.27 -6.10
N LEU A 335 21.23 -11.61 -6.66
CA LEU A 335 21.49 -12.91 -7.29
C LEU A 335 21.79 -14.00 -6.25
N ASP A 336 22.24 -13.62 -5.06
CA ASP A 336 22.60 -14.55 -3.98
C ASP A 336 21.41 -14.91 -3.08
N TYR A 337 20.37 -14.07 -3.08
CA TYR A 337 19.21 -14.21 -2.22
C TYR A 337 17.92 -14.22 -3.05
N GLU A 338 17.22 -15.35 -3.08
CA GLU A 338 16.05 -15.55 -3.95
C GLU A 338 14.94 -14.51 -3.71
N VAL A 339 14.69 -14.14 -2.45
CA VAL A 339 13.64 -13.18 -2.07
C VAL A 339 13.99 -11.70 -2.37
N VAL A 340 15.22 -11.40 -2.79
CA VAL A 340 15.70 -10.02 -2.98
C VAL A 340 15.49 -9.56 -4.43
N GLU A 341 14.82 -8.43 -4.64
CA GLU A 341 14.67 -7.81 -5.95
C GLU A 341 15.86 -6.89 -6.25
N ALA A 342 16.21 -6.74 -7.54
CA ALA A 342 17.25 -5.80 -7.97
C ALA A 342 16.88 -4.32 -7.73
N THR A 343 15.60 -4.02 -7.49
CA THR A 343 15.08 -2.65 -7.33
C THR A 343 14.40 -2.47 -5.98
N ASN A 344 14.33 -1.22 -5.52
CA ASN A 344 13.63 -0.83 -4.28
C ASN A 344 12.16 -0.46 -4.53
N ASN A 345 11.56 -1.00 -5.58
CA ASN A 345 10.21 -0.61 -6.03
C ASN A 345 9.17 -0.82 -4.94
N ARG A 346 9.35 -1.83 -4.07
CA ARG A 346 8.44 -2.14 -2.98
C ARG A 346 8.37 -1.01 -1.96
N ALA A 347 9.50 -0.51 -1.48
CA ALA A 347 9.53 0.63 -0.56
C ALA A 347 9.00 1.91 -1.22
N GLU A 348 9.40 2.20 -2.46
CA GLU A 348 8.90 3.38 -3.19
C GLU A 348 7.36 3.36 -3.37
N ARG A 349 6.78 2.18 -3.65
CA ARG A 349 5.33 1.98 -3.76
C ARG A 349 4.62 2.24 -2.44
N GLN A 350 5.19 1.81 -1.32
CA GLN A 350 4.62 2.05 0.01
C GLN A 350 4.83 3.52 0.46
N LEU A 351 5.96 4.14 0.12
CA LEU A 351 6.24 5.52 0.47
C LEU A 351 5.29 6.51 -0.23
N ARG A 352 4.96 6.25 -1.51
CA ARG A 352 4.20 7.21 -2.34
C ARG A 352 2.83 7.59 -1.76
N PRO A 353 1.95 6.66 -1.34
CA PRO A 353 0.68 7.01 -0.69
C PRO A 353 0.87 7.85 0.58
N ALA A 354 1.90 7.55 1.38
CA ALA A 354 2.22 8.33 2.57
C ALA A 354 2.60 9.78 2.20
N VAL A 355 3.49 9.96 1.23
CA VAL A 355 3.90 11.29 0.73
C VAL A 355 2.70 12.09 0.20
N ILE A 356 1.80 11.46 -0.56
CA ILE A 356 0.60 12.11 -1.08
C ILE A 356 -0.33 12.52 0.07
N SER A 357 -0.62 11.62 1.00
CA SER A 357 -1.46 11.90 2.17
C SER A 357 -0.92 13.09 2.98
N ARG A 358 0.40 13.15 3.17
CA ARG A 358 1.07 14.26 3.87
C ARG A 358 1.03 15.57 3.10
N LYS A 359 1.19 15.54 1.77
CA LYS A 359 1.02 16.72 0.91
C LYS A 359 -0.37 17.34 1.04
N ILE A 360 -1.40 16.52 1.08
CA ILE A 360 -2.80 16.98 1.19
C ILE A 360 -3.12 17.49 2.61
N SER A 361 -2.53 16.88 3.64
CA SER A 361 -2.82 17.19 5.05
C SER A 361 -1.86 18.18 5.70
N CYS A 362 -0.79 18.58 5.00
CA CYS A 362 0.34 19.35 5.52
C CYS A 362 1.08 18.68 6.70
N GLY A 363 1.03 17.34 6.79
CA GLY A 363 1.74 16.58 7.82
C GLY A 363 1.09 16.58 9.21
N ASN A 364 1.83 16.11 10.22
CA ASN A 364 1.38 16.04 11.61
C ASN A 364 1.91 17.24 12.39
N LYS A 365 1.05 17.83 13.23
CA LYS A 365 1.41 18.98 14.08
C LYS A 365 1.92 18.59 15.47
N THR A 366 1.69 17.35 15.89
CA THR A 366 2.06 16.83 17.22
C THR A 366 2.73 15.47 17.06
N GLU A 367 3.59 15.12 18.02
CA GLU A 367 4.22 13.81 18.10
C GLU A 367 3.19 12.70 18.23
N GLN A 368 2.18 12.89 19.07
CA GLN A 368 1.07 11.95 19.24
C GLN A 368 0.32 11.70 17.92
N GLY A 369 0.10 12.75 17.11
CA GLY A 369 -0.52 12.63 15.80
C GLY A 369 0.37 11.90 14.80
N ALA A 370 1.69 12.09 14.87
CA ALA A 370 2.66 11.36 14.06
C ALA A 370 2.70 9.87 14.44
N ASN A 371 2.72 9.54 15.73
CA ASN A 371 2.70 8.16 16.22
C ASN A 371 1.38 7.45 15.84
N THR A 372 0.24 8.12 16.05
CA THR A 372 -1.08 7.62 15.62
C THR A 372 -1.10 7.32 14.12
N TRP A 373 -0.51 8.22 13.31
CA TRP A 373 -0.43 8.00 11.87
C TRP A 373 0.47 6.80 11.54
N ALA A 374 1.66 6.71 12.13
CA ALA A 374 2.61 5.62 11.91
C ALA A 374 2.00 4.26 12.22
N ILE A 375 1.38 4.10 13.39
CA ILE A 375 0.73 2.85 13.82
C ILE A 375 -0.35 2.43 12.81
N LEU A 376 -1.32 3.30 12.56
CA LEU A 376 -2.50 2.91 11.79
C LEU A 376 -2.20 2.77 10.30
N ALA A 377 -1.31 3.59 9.75
CA ALA A 377 -0.90 3.46 8.34
C ALA A 377 -0.08 2.18 8.10
N SER A 378 0.74 1.77 9.07
CA SER A 378 1.52 0.53 8.98
C SER A 378 0.61 -0.69 8.96
N LEU A 379 -0.35 -0.74 9.87
CA LEU A 379 -1.30 -1.84 9.95
C LEU A 379 -2.24 -1.86 8.74
N ALA A 380 -2.70 -0.71 8.25
CA ALA A 380 -3.50 -0.64 7.03
C ALA A 380 -2.72 -1.12 5.80
N ALA A 381 -1.47 -0.68 5.62
CA ALA A 381 -0.62 -1.13 4.52
C ALA A 381 -0.31 -2.63 4.60
N THR A 382 -0.04 -3.14 5.81
CA THR A 382 0.20 -4.57 6.07
C THR A 382 -1.03 -5.42 5.76
N ALA A 383 -2.22 -5.00 6.22
CA ALA A 383 -3.47 -5.69 5.90
C ALA A 383 -3.71 -5.74 4.38
N ALA A 384 -3.53 -4.62 3.68
CA ALA A 384 -3.65 -4.57 2.23
C ALA A 384 -2.63 -5.47 1.50
N GLN A 385 -1.39 -5.61 2.02
CA GLN A 385 -0.39 -6.52 1.47
C GLN A 385 -0.77 -7.99 1.63
N LYS A 386 -1.37 -8.36 2.77
CA LYS A 386 -1.81 -9.73 3.07
C LYS A 386 -3.15 -10.08 2.42
N GLY A 387 -3.89 -9.09 1.91
CA GLY A 387 -5.27 -9.26 1.44
C GLY A 387 -6.29 -9.32 2.59
N ASP A 388 -5.90 -8.88 3.78
CA ASP A 388 -6.74 -8.85 4.98
C ASP A 388 -7.57 -7.57 5.07
N SER A 389 -8.69 -7.66 5.80
CA SER A 389 -9.55 -6.52 6.08
C SER A 389 -9.03 -5.69 7.26
N PHE A 390 -8.45 -4.51 6.98
CA PHE A 390 -8.06 -3.55 8.02
C PHE A 390 -9.26 -3.10 8.86
N ILE A 391 -10.46 -3.03 8.26
CA ILE A 391 -11.69 -2.69 8.98
C ILE A 391 -12.01 -3.77 10.04
N ASP A 392 -11.93 -5.05 9.68
CA ASP A 392 -12.24 -6.12 10.63
C ASP A 392 -11.16 -6.22 11.71
N GLN A 393 -9.89 -6.05 11.36
CA GLN A 393 -8.78 -5.97 12.31
C GLN A 393 -9.02 -4.89 13.39
N VAL A 394 -9.38 -3.67 12.97
CA VAL A 394 -9.67 -2.57 13.89
C VAL A 394 -10.93 -2.86 14.72
N ALA A 395 -12.00 -3.36 14.08
CA ALA A 395 -13.25 -3.64 14.76
C ALA A 395 -13.06 -4.69 15.87
N GLN A 396 -12.31 -5.76 15.60
CA GLN A 396 -12.00 -6.79 16.58
C GLN A 396 -11.14 -6.25 17.73
N ALA A 397 -10.12 -5.44 17.42
CA ALA A 397 -9.23 -4.88 18.44
C ALA A 397 -9.94 -3.92 19.40
N MET A 398 -10.97 -3.21 18.92
CA MET A 398 -11.69 -2.21 19.70
C MET A 398 -12.70 -2.79 20.70
N VAL A 399 -13.03 -4.08 20.61
CA VAL A 399 -13.87 -4.75 21.63
C VAL A 399 -13.11 -4.74 22.96
N LEU A 400 -13.74 -4.24 24.03
CA LEU A 400 -13.18 -4.37 25.37
C LEU A 400 -13.08 -5.86 25.72
N LYS A 401 -11.88 -6.27 26.16
CA LYS A 401 -11.67 -7.60 26.73
C LYS A 401 -12.02 -7.51 28.22
N PRO A 402 -12.65 -8.54 28.80
CA PRO A 402 -12.83 -8.60 30.25
C PRO A 402 -11.48 -8.47 30.95
N ASP A 403 -11.46 -7.87 32.13
CA ASP A 403 -10.25 -7.92 32.96
C ASP A 403 -9.88 -9.39 33.19
N PRO A 404 -8.59 -9.77 33.05
CA PRO A 404 -8.18 -11.12 33.37
C PRO A 404 -8.57 -11.41 34.81
N VAL A 405 -9.32 -12.50 35.02
CA VAL A 405 -9.58 -13.01 36.36
C VAL A 405 -8.21 -13.30 36.95
N SER A 406 -7.80 -12.53 37.95
CA SER A 406 -6.57 -12.79 38.69
C SER A 406 -6.73 -14.15 39.36
N THR A 407 -6.20 -15.19 38.71
CA THR A 407 -5.95 -16.49 39.33
C THR A 407 -4.90 -16.26 40.41
N ARG A 408 -5.34 -16.23 41.67
CA ARG A 408 -4.45 -16.35 42.83
C ARG A 408 -4.01 -17.79 42.99
#